data_AF-A0A6P1EJM0-F1
#
_entry.id   AF-A0A6P1EJM0-F1
#
_cell.length_a   1.000
_cell.length_b   1.000
_cell.length_c   1.000
_cell.angle_alpha   90.00
_cell.angle_beta   90.00
_cell.angle_gamma   90.00
#
_symmetry.space_group_name_H-M   'P 1'
#
loop_
_entity.id
_entity.type
_entity.pdbx_description
1 polymer ?
#
loop_
_entity_poly.entity_id
_entity_poly.type
_entity_poly.pdbx_seq_one_letter_code
_entity_poly.pdbx_strand_id
1 'polypeptide(L)'
;MFPSVSGLFASLCTRFERAGYMWAWLLLSILLLGAVAGLNPVLIASYAWAASKITMAAVIGYGVDWAAFRGGDPRHLEGIEKSMAQSRRVMLIAAAMIAAGLIG
;
A
#
# COMPACT_ATOMS: atom_id res chain seq x y z
N MET A 1 -17.04 -36.56 18.09
CA MET A 1 -16.75 -36.38 16.67
C MET A 1 -15.89 -35.13 16.55
N PHE A 2 -14.56 -35.28 16.55
CA PHE A 2 -13.62 -34.17 16.59
C PHE A 2 -13.55 -33.50 15.21
N PRO A 3 -13.69 -32.17 15.08
CA PRO A 3 -13.50 -31.50 13.81
C PRO A 3 -12.06 -31.73 13.36
N SER A 4 -11.88 -32.32 12.17
CA SER A 4 -10.57 -32.63 11.64
C SER A 4 -9.79 -31.32 11.41
N VAL A 5 -8.63 -31.21 12.04
CA VAL A 5 -7.71 -30.05 11.99
C VAL A 5 -7.45 -29.57 10.54
N SER A 6 -7.57 -30.49 9.57
CA SER A 6 -7.50 -30.26 8.13
C SER A 6 -8.51 -29.23 7.57
N GLY A 7 -9.74 -29.17 8.09
CA GLY A 7 -10.78 -28.27 7.56
C GLY A 7 -10.58 -26.80 7.97
N LEU A 8 -10.09 -26.59 9.20
CA LEU A 8 -9.69 -25.26 9.68
C LEU A 8 -8.46 -24.75 8.92
N PHE A 9 -7.48 -25.61 8.67
CA PHE A 9 -6.26 -25.25 7.94
C PHE A 9 -6.58 -24.88 6.48
N ALA A 10 -7.47 -25.62 5.80
CA ALA A 10 -7.90 -25.29 4.44
C ALA A 10 -8.66 -23.95 4.35
N SER A 11 -9.50 -23.64 5.35
CA SER A 11 -10.20 -22.36 5.43
C SER A 11 -9.26 -21.19 5.72
N LEU A 12 -8.19 -21.42 6.49
CA LEU A 12 -7.15 -20.43 6.73
C LEU A 12 -6.29 -20.23 5.46
N CYS A 13 -5.88 -21.30 4.78
CA CYS A 13 -5.12 -21.21 3.53
C CYS A 13 -5.87 -20.43 2.44
N THR A 14 -7.16 -20.70 2.23
CA THR A 14 -7.97 -19.97 1.23
C THR A 14 -8.15 -18.49 1.60
N ARG A 15 -8.27 -18.16 2.88
CA ARG A 15 -8.27 -16.76 3.35
C ARG A 15 -6.90 -16.10 3.21
N PHE A 16 -5.82 -16.85 3.40
CA PHE A 16 -4.44 -16.36 3.26
C PHE A 16 -4.06 -16.16 1.79
N GLU A 17 -4.47 -17.05 0.89
CA GLU A 17 -4.35 -16.85 -0.55
C GLU A 17 -5.09 -15.59 -1.00
N ARG A 18 -6.28 -15.35 -0.43
CA ARG A 18 -7.08 -14.16 -0.74
C ARG A 18 -6.50 -12.87 -0.15
N ALA A 19 -5.92 -12.94 1.04
CA ALA A 19 -5.18 -11.83 1.64
C ALA A 19 -3.88 -11.57 0.88
N GLY A 20 -3.28 -12.58 0.25
CA GLY A 20 -2.05 -12.46 -0.53
C GLY A 20 -0.80 -12.27 0.34
N TYR A 21 0.33 -12.76 -0.16
CA TYR A 21 1.62 -12.72 0.55
C TYR A 21 2.00 -11.31 1.03
N MET A 22 1.64 -10.25 0.29
CA MET A 22 1.92 -8.86 0.66
C MET A 22 1.31 -8.47 2.03
N TRP A 23 0.08 -8.89 2.33
CA TRP A 23 -0.57 -8.55 3.59
C TRP A 23 0.02 -9.30 4.78
N ALA A 24 0.46 -10.54 4.55
CA ALA A 24 1.20 -11.31 5.54
C ALA A 24 2.53 -10.65 5.89
N TRP A 25 3.27 -10.20 4.87
CA TRP A 25 4.51 -9.44 5.05
C TRP A 25 4.28 -8.12 5.78
N LEU A 26 3.24 -7.37 5.41
CA LEU A 26 2.87 -6.12 6.10
C LEU A 26 2.59 -6.37 7.58
N LEU A 27 1.79 -7.39 7.90
CA LEU A 27 1.45 -7.73 9.28
C LEU A 27 2.69 -8.13 10.08
N LEU A 28 3.57 -8.95 9.49
CA LEU A 28 4.85 -9.31 10.09
C LEU A 28 5.72 -8.07 10.35
N SER A 29 5.82 -7.15 9.38
CA SER A 29 6.57 -5.89 9.54
C SER A 29 6.00 -5.01 10.67
N ILE A 30 4.68 -4.93 10.82
CA ILE A 30 4.04 -4.17 11.91
C ILE A 30 4.35 -4.81 13.27
N LEU A 31 4.31 -6.14 13.38
CA LEU A 31 4.63 -6.86 14.62
C LEU A 31 6.10 -6.64 15.02
N LEU A 32 7.02 -6.75 14.07
CA LEU A 32 8.45 -6.47 14.29
C LEU A 32 8.66 -5.02 14.72
N LEU A 33 8.00 -4.07 14.07
CA LEU A 33 8.07 -2.65 14.45
C LEU A 33 7.53 -2.43 15.87
N GLY A 34 6.44 -3.10 16.25
CA GLY A 34 5.88 -3.07 17.60
C GLY A 34 6.82 -3.64 18.66
N ALA A 35 7.59 -4.68 18.33
CA ALA A 35 8.62 -5.19 19.23
C ALA A 35 9.78 -4.19 19.41
N VAL A 36 10.24 -3.56 18.33
CA VAL A 36 11.30 -2.53 18.37
C VAL A 36 10.84 -1.27 19.11
N ALA A 37 9.56 -0.90 18.97
CA ALA A 37 8.94 0.24 19.64
C ALA A 37 9.11 0.21 21.16
N GLY A 38 9.03 -0.98 21.79
CA GLY A 38 9.25 -1.15 23.23
C GLY A 38 10.70 -0.95 23.66
N LEU A 39 11.67 -1.17 22.74
CA LEU A 39 13.10 -1.01 23.02
C LEU A 39 13.59 0.41 22.75
N ASN A 40 13.05 1.09 21.73
CA ASN A 40 13.42 2.45 21.40
C ASN A 40 12.23 3.21 20.78
N PRO A 41 11.52 4.03 21.58
CA PRO A 41 10.34 4.74 21.10
C PRO A 41 10.65 5.85 20.10
N VAL A 42 11.89 6.36 20.05
CA VAL A 42 12.30 7.39 19.08
C VAL A 42 12.26 6.85 17.65
N LEU A 43 12.52 5.55 17.45
CA LEU A 43 12.39 4.92 16.13
C LEU A 43 10.95 5.04 15.59
N ILE A 44 9.94 4.92 16.45
CA ILE A 44 8.53 5.06 16.06
C ILE A 44 8.29 6.44 15.42
N ALA A 45 8.85 7.50 16.01
CA ALA A 45 8.72 8.85 15.46
C ALA A 45 9.34 8.97 14.07
N SER A 46 10.52 8.35 13.86
CA SER A 46 11.17 8.34 12.54
C SER A 46 10.38 7.57 11.48
N TYR A 47 9.79 6.43 11.83
CA TYR A 47 8.94 5.65 10.93
C TYR A 47 7.62 6.35 10.64
N ALA A 48 7.01 6.98 11.64
CA ALA A 48 5.80 7.78 11.46
C ALA A 48 6.05 8.97 10.53
N TRP A 49 7.20 9.63 10.66
CA TRP A 49 7.62 10.70 9.77
C TRP A 49 7.84 10.20 8.33
N ALA A 50 8.54 9.08 8.16
CA ALA A 50 8.74 8.47 6.84
C ALA A 50 7.40 8.08 6.19
N ALA A 51 6.48 7.46 6.94
CA ALA A 51 5.14 7.14 6.46
C ALA A 51 4.35 8.40 6.06
N SER A 52 4.48 9.48 6.84
CA SER A 52 3.84 10.76 6.53
C SER A 52 4.35 11.35 5.21
N LYS A 53 5.67 11.29 4.94
CA LYS A 53 6.24 11.71 3.65
C LYS A 53 5.70 10.88 2.48
N ILE A 54 5.66 9.56 2.64
CA ILE A 54 5.19 8.65 1.59
C ILE A 54 3.71 8.88 1.26
N THR A 55 2.87 9.00 2.29
CA THR A 55 1.43 9.24 2.12
C THR A 55 1.18 10.60 1.47
N MET A 56 1.87 11.64 1.91
CA MET A 56 1.81 12.97 1.28
C MET A 56 2.21 12.91 -0.20
N ALA A 57 3.31 12.23 -0.53
CA ALA A 57 3.77 12.08 -1.91
C ALA A 57 2.73 11.36 -2.80
N ALA A 58 2.10 10.30 -2.28
CA ALA A 58 1.05 9.59 -3.00
C ALA A 58 -0.18 10.49 -3.24
N VAL A 59 -0.58 11.29 -2.25
CA VAL A 59 -1.66 12.26 -2.40
C VAL A 59 -1.32 13.34 -3.43
N ILE A 60 -0.09 13.83 -3.44
CA ILE A 60 0.37 14.81 -4.45
C ILE A 60 0.32 14.19 -5.84
N GLY A 61 0.88 13.00 -6.05
CA GLY A 61 0.85 12.32 -7.36
C GLY A 61 -0.56 12.05 -7.85
N TYR A 62 -1.47 11.64 -6.96
CA TYR A 62 -2.89 11.51 -7.26
C TYR A 62 -3.55 12.87 -7.58
N GLY A 63 -3.24 13.90 -6.81
CA GLY A 63 -3.75 15.26 -7.00
C GLY A 63 -3.32 15.86 -8.33
N VAL A 64 -2.07 15.61 -8.76
CA VAL A 64 -1.56 16.01 -10.08
C VAL A 64 -2.31 15.28 -11.19
N ASP A 65 -2.54 13.96 -11.08
CA ASP A 65 -3.37 13.22 -12.06
C ASP A 65 -4.79 13.82 -12.14
N TRP A 66 -5.40 14.11 -11.00
CA TRP A 66 -6.75 14.68 -10.96
C TRP A 66 -6.84 16.10 -11.51
N ALA A 67 -5.87 16.96 -11.19
CA ALA A 67 -5.85 18.36 -11.63
C ALA A 67 -5.52 18.50 -13.12
N ALA A 68 -4.57 17.71 -13.63
CA ALA A 68 -4.15 17.78 -15.03
C ALA A 68 -5.11 17.04 -15.98
N PHE A 69 -5.82 16.01 -15.51
CA PHE A 69 -6.70 15.17 -16.32
C PHE A 69 -8.14 15.17 -15.80
N ARG A 70 -8.76 16.36 -15.73
CA ARG A 70 -10.16 16.54 -15.31
C ARG A 70 -11.11 15.82 -16.29
N GLY A 71 -11.57 14.64 -15.93
CA GLY A 71 -12.43 13.77 -16.76
C GLY A 71 -11.77 12.44 -17.16
N GLY A 72 -10.45 12.29 -16.96
CA GLY A 72 -9.70 11.08 -17.26
C GLY A 72 -9.64 10.08 -16.11
N ASP A 73 -10.67 10.00 -15.26
CA ASP A 73 -10.66 9.10 -14.10
C ASP A 73 -10.90 7.64 -14.54
N PRO A 74 -9.96 6.71 -14.31
CA PRO A 74 -10.07 5.32 -14.75
C PRO A 74 -11.28 4.55 -14.21
N ARG A 75 -12.00 5.10 -13.22
CA ARG A 75 -13.25 4.51 -12.73
C ARG A 75 -14.41 4.64 -13.72
N HIS A 76 -14.38 5.66 -14.58
CA HIS A 76 -15.45 5.99 -15.53
C HIS A 76 -15.07 5.66 -16.98
N LEU A 77 -13.86 5.13 -17.19
CA LEU A 77 -13.34 4.76 -18.51
C LEU A 77 -13.42 3.24 -18.69
N GLU A 78 -13.56 2.80 -19.94
CA GLU A 78 -13.58 1.39 -20.31
C GLU A 78 -12.46 1.07 -21.32
N GLY A 79 -12.16 -0.22 -21.46
CA GLY A 79 -11.17 -0.70 -22.43
C GLY A 79 -9.76 -0.13 -22.25
N ILE A 80 -9.15 0.31 -23.36
CA ILE A 80 -7.75 0.75 -23.42
C ILE A 80 -7.54 2.06 -22.68
N GLU A 81 -8.52 2.97 -22.72
CA GLU A 81 -8.43 4.28 -22.06
C GLU A 81 -8.30 4.13 -20.54
N LYS A 82 -9.00 3.15 -19.95
CA LYS A 82 -8.86 2.81 -18.54
C LYS A 82 -7.44 2.37 -18.18
N SER A 83 -6.86 1.47 -18.97
CA SER A 83 -5.50 0.96 -18.72
C SER A 83 -4.44 2.08 -18.83
N MET A 84 -4.59 2.96 -19.82
CA MET A 84 -3.73 4.13 -19.99
C MET A 84 -3.85 5.10 -18.81
N ALA A 85 -5.08 5.41 -18.37
CA ALA A 85 -5.32 6.30 -17.24
C ALA A 85 -4.82 5.70 -15.91
N GLN A 86 -4.98 4.39 -15.69
CA GLN A 86 -4.42 3.71 -14.52
C GLN A 86 -2.90 3.76 -14.51
N SER A 87 -2.26 3.44 -15.64
CA SER A 87 -0.79 3.44 -15.76
C SER A 87 -0.22 4.83 -15.51
N ARG A 88 -0.85 5.87 -16.08
CA ARG A 88 -0.47 7.27 -15.84
C ARG A 88 -0.56 7.66 -14.36
N ARG A 89 -1.68 7.33 -13.70
CA ARG A 89 -1.86 7.62 -12.27
C ARG A 89 -0.79 6.93 -11.42
N VAL A 90 -0.48 5.67 -11.70
CA VAL A 90 0.57 4.93 -11.00
C VAL A 90 1.95 5.57 -11.24
N MET A 91 2.25 5.97 -12.48
CA MET A 91 3.50 6.68 -12.83
C MET A 91 3.65 8.00 -12.07
N LEU A 92 2.61 8.83 -12.01
CA LEU A 92 2.63 10.11 -11.30
C LEU A 92 2.81 9.93 -9.79
N ILE A 93 2.15 8.94 -9.20
CA ILE A 93 2.34 8.57 -7.80
C ILE A 93 3.76 8.09 -7.55
N ALA A 94 4.29 7.19 -8.39
CA ALA A 94 5.65 6.67 -8.26
C ALA A 94 6.71 7.79 -8.39
N ALA A 95 6.55 8.69 -9.36
CA ALA A 95 7.43 9.85 -9.54
C ALA A 95 7.41 10.76 -8.30
N ALA A 96 6.23 11.04 -7.74
CA ALA A 96 6.10 11.83 -6.52
C ALA A 96 6.76 11.14 -5.31
N MET A 97 6.60 9.82 -5.17
CA MET A 97 7.25 9.04 -4.10
C MET A 97 8.77 9.06 -4.21
N ILE A 98 9.33 8.92 -5.42
CA ILE A 98 10.77 9.01 -5.64
C ILE A 98 11.27 10.42 -5.30
N ALA A 99 10.58 11.47 -5.77
CA ALA A 99 10.93 12.85 -5.46
C ALA A 99 10.92 13.11 -3.94
N ALA A 100 9.90 12.63 -3.22
CA ALA A 100 9.84 12.75 -1.77
C ALA A 100 10.95 11.96 -1.04
N GLY A 101 11.37 10.82 -1.60
CA GLY A 101 12.49 10.03 -1.08
C GLY A 101 13.86 10.67 -1.31
N LEU A 102 14.02 11.48 -2.36
CA LEU A 102 15.24 12.25 -2.62
C LEU A 102 15.37 13.50 -1.74
N ILE A 103 14.25 13.98 -1.18
CA ILE A 103 14.24 15.05 -0.19
C ILE A 103 14.55 14.41 1.17
N GLY A 104 15.83 14.17 1.41
CA GLY A 104 16.40 13.73 2.69
C GLY A 104 16.40 14.86 3.70
#